data_AF-A0A2N0EUX4-F1
#
_entry.id   AF-A0A2N0EUX4-F1
#
_cell.length_a   1.000
_cell.length_b   1.000
_cell.length_c   1.000
_cell.angle_alpha   90.00
_cell.angle_beta   90.00
_cell.angle_gamma   90.00
#
_symmetry.space_group_name_H-M   'P 1'
#
loop_
_entity.id
_entity.type
_entity.pdbx_description
1 polymer ?
#
loop_
_entity_poly.entity_id
_entity_poly.type
_entity_poly.pdbx_seq_one_letter_code
_entity_poly.pdbx_strand_id
1 'polypeptide(L)'
;MIKVLFTAVVLLTSHLLLSQPDTDIFLMDISASEKGLEISNFKNISNNPGYDSQPSFALDALLYAGTENGQTEIKSYNIASGTTERINQPTSGGEYSPLLAPDGVGFTAVRLDTTGLQRLYYYKNTGESQQLIEDLQVAYYAFYDKNTLLASVLSDDRLDLVLVDYTQKKWDTIVLNSGRSIHKIPNTRAMSYTVLNEDGNYDIYQLDMETRESFFITELPIGIQDYAWLSESKLILGSTDKLFIYDLFGTGEWKPAADLSNYSFQNITRITVNAGGTKLALAAELKTE
;
A
#
# COMPACT_ATOMS: atom_id res chain seq x y z
N MET A 1 -8.70 55.16 35.55
CA MET A 1 -9.03 54.52 34.26
C MET A 1 -7.78 53.80 33.76
N ILE A 2 -7.64 52.52 34.06
CA ILE A 2 -6.48 51.71 33.66
C ILE A 2 -6.88 50.96 32.39
N LYS A 3 -6.21 51.27 31.28
CA LYS A 3 -6.35 50.56 30.00
C LYS A 3 -5.69 49.19 30.16
N VAL A 4 -6.48 48.12 30.08
CA VAL A 4 -5.97 46.75 29.97
C VAL A 4 -5.57 46.54 28.52
N LEU A 5 -4.27 46.38 28.28
CA LEU A 5 -3.71 46.03 26.98
C LEU A 5 -3.85 44.51 26.82
N PHE A 6 -4.73 44.08 25.92
CA PHE A 6 -4.84 42.67 25.52
C PHE A 6 -3.66 42.34 24.59
N THR A 7 -2.63 41.69 25.12
CA THR A 7 -1.58 41.09 24.31
C THR A 7 -2.09 39.74 23.81
N ALA A 8 -2.47 39.67 22.53
CA ALA A 8 -2.78 38.42 21.86
C ALA A 8 -1.48 37.61 21.69
N VAL A 9 -1.35 36.52 22.44
CA VAL A 9 -0.31 35.52 22.23
C VAL A 9 -0.77 34.67 21.05
N VAL A 10 -0.17 34.89 19.88
CA VAL A 10 -0.30 33.99 18.74
C VAL A 10 0.61 32.79 19.02
N LEU A 11 0.03 31.67 19.44
CA LEU A 11 0.72 30.39 19.43
C LEU A 11 0.91 29.97 17.96
N LEU A 12 2.11 30.14 17.43
CA LEU A 12 2.55 29.39 16.25
C LEU A 12 2.67 27.92 16.67
N THR A 13 1.68 27.10 16.29
CA THR A 13 1.84 25.65 16.28
C THR A 13 2.77 25.32 15.10
N SER A 14 4.05 25.11 15.40
CA SER A 14 4.97 24.46 14.48
C SER A 14 4.47 23.04 14.23
N HIS A 15 3.76 22.85 13.12
CA HIS A 15 3.58 21.51 12.57
C HIS A 15 4.97 20.97 12.28
N LEU A 16 5.38 19.95 13.04
CA LEU A 16 6.50 19.10 12.64
C LEU A 16 6.09 18.52 11.28
N LEU A 17 6.61 19.12 10.21
CA LEU A 17 6.67 18.49 8.91
C LEU A 17 7.59 17.27 9.10
N LEU A 18 7.02 16.14 9.51
CA LEU A 18 7.69 14.88 9.32
C LEU A 18 7.87 14.76 7.81
N SER A 19 9.13 14.90 7.37
CA SER A 19 9.53 14.59 6.01
C SER A 19 8.93 13.23 5.66
N GLN A 20 8.23 13.14 4.52
CA GLN A 20 7.88 11.83 4.00
C GLN A 20 9.17 11.00 3.85
N PRO A 21 9.11 9.69 4.15
CA PRO A 21 10.29 8.85 4.04
C PRO A 21 10.80 8.87 2.60
N ASP A 22 12.10 9.15 2.46
CA ASP A 22 12.81 9.12 1.18
C ASP A 22 13.02 7.65 0.82
N THR A 23 12.10 7.12 0.01
CA THR A 23 12.00 5.70 -0.30
C THR A 23 12.07 5.53 -1.80
N ASP A 24 12.78 4.49 -2.21
CA ASP A 24 12.88 4.07 -3.61
C ASP A 24 12.10 2.78 -3.84
N ILE A 25 11.70 2.55 -5.10
CA ILE A 25 11.09 1.31 -5.55
C ILE A 25 12.14 0.37 -6.12
N PHE A 26 12.19 -0.84 -5.59
CA PHE A 26 13.08 -1.91 -6.04
C PHE A 26 12.26 -3.06 -6.62
N LEU A 27 12.65 -3.56 -7.78
CA LEU A 27 12.05 -4.70 -8.47
C LEU A 27 13.05 -5.85 -8.53
N MET A 28 12.59 -7.08 -8.29
CA MET A 28 13.40 -8.28 -8.42
C MET A 28 12.56 -9.48 -8.87
N ASP A 29 13.26 -10.47 -9.44
CA ASP A 29 12.70 -11.78 -9.70
C ASP A 29 12.91 -12.67 -8.48
N ILE A 30 11.90 -13.49 -8.18
CA ILE A 30 11.92 -14.44 -7.08
C ILE A 30 11.63 -15.86 -7.58
N SER A 31 12.33 -16.84 -7.02
CA SER A 31 12.07 -18.26 -7.24
C SER A 31 12.23 -19.05 -5.95
N ALA A 32 11.48 -20.13 -5.81
CA ALA A 32 11.61 -21.01 -4.65
C ALA A 32 12.98 -21.72 -4.65
N SER A 33 13.57 -21.87 -3.47
CA SER A 33 14.79 -22.64 -3.25
C SER A 33 14.69 -23.45 -1.96
N GLU A 34 15.64 -24.35 -1.71
CA GLU A 34 15.70 -25.13 -0.45
C GLU A 34 15.84 -24.24 0.78
N LYS A 35 16.40 -23.02 0.63
CA LYS A 35 16.65 -22.07 1.72
C LYS A 35 15.59 -20.98 1.84
N GLY A 36 14.51 -21.04 1.06
CA GLY A 36 13.47 -20.01 1.01
C GLY A 36 13.27 -19.49 -0.41
N LEU A 37 13.75 -18.27 -0.66
CA LEU A 37 13.68 -17.59 -1.95
C LEU A 37 15.08 -17.30 -2.49
N GLU A 38 15.26 -17.58 -3.78
CA GLU A 38 16.34 -17.02 -4.58
C GLU A 38 15.91 -15.69 -5.19
N ILE A 39 16.81 -14.71 -5.13
CA ILE A 39 16.59 -13.36 -5.64
C ILE A 39 17.51 -13.14 -6.84
N SER A 40 16.96 -12.61 -7.92
CA SER A 40 17.73 -12.25 -9.12
C SER A 40 17.17 -11.00 -9.80
N ASN A 41 17.89 -10.46 -10.77
CA ASN A 41 17.49 -9.28 -11.56
C ASN A 41 17.06 -8.07 -10.70
N PHE A 42 17.71 -7.89 -9.55
CA PHE A 42 17.47 -6.77 -8.64
C PHE A 42 17.75 -5.43 -9.34
N LYS A 43 16.82 -4.49 -9.24
CA LYS A 43 16.91 -3.16 -9.85
C LYS A 43 16.20 -2.11 -9.01
N ASN A 44 16.84 -0.96 -8.76
CA ASN A 44 16.16 0.27 -8.36
C ASN A 44 15.52 0.90 -9.61
N ILE A 45 14.20 1.10 -9.59
CA ILE A 45 13.44 1.57 -10.75
C ILE A 45 12.96 3.02 -10.66
N SER A 46 12.99 3.63 -9.46
CA SER A 46 12.66 5.05 -9.27
C SER A 46 13.94 5.89 -9.29
N ASN A 47 14.86 5.63 -8.36
CA ASN A 47 16.16 6.28 -8.23
C ASN A 47 16.06 7.81 -8.37
N ASN A 48 15.13 8.41 -7.61
CA ASN A 48 14.90 9.85 -7.56
C ASN A 48 14.71 10.29 -6.11
N PRO A 49 15.07 11.53 -5.75
CA PRO A 49 14.81 12.02 -4.40
C PRO A 49 13.31 12.12 -4.14
N GLY A 50 12.90 11.80 -2.92
CA GLY A 50 11.54 12.04 -2.42
C GLY A 50 10.78 10.76 -2.10
N TYR A 51 9.47 10.87 -2.13
CA TYR A 51 8.58 9.77 -1.79
C TYR A 51 8.30 8.93 -3.04
N ASP A 52 8.82 7.70 -3.09
CA ASP A 52 8.35 6.65 -3.98
C ASP A 52 7.87 5.43 -3.18
N SER A 53 6.58 5.12 -3.29
CA SER A 53 5.97 4.10 -2.45
C SER A 53 4.75 3.43 -3.08
N GLN A 54 4.15 2.53 -2.31
CA GLN A 54 2.91 1.82 -2.64
C GLN A 54 2.96 1.15 -4.03
N PRO A 55 4.01 0.35 -4.32
CA PRO A 55 4.10 -0.34 -5.59
C PRO A 55 2.97 -1.38 -5.74
N SER A 56 2.45 -1.52 -6.95
CA SER A 56 1.47 -2.54 -7.31
C SER A 56 1.68 -3.03 -8.74
N PHE A 57 1.55 -4.34 -8.97
CA PHE A 57 1.67 -4.90 -10.31
C PHE A 57 0.40 -4.65 -11.14
N ALA A 58 0.57 -4.22 -12.38
CA ALA A 58 -0.49 -3.94 -13.34
C ALA A 58 -0.12 -4.53 -14.71
N LEU A 59 -0.56 -5.77 -14.97
CA LEU A 59 -0.18 -6.52 -16.18
C LEU A 59 1.35 -6.60 -16.33
N ASP A 60 1.90 -6.01 -17.40
CA ASP A 60 3.34 -5.97 -17.70
C ASP A 60 4.06 -4.74 -17.11
N ALA A 61 3.38 -3.99 -16.24
CA ALA A 61 3.90 -2.81 -15.58
C ALA A 61 3.87 -2.93 -14.05
N LEU A 62 4.65 -2.07 -13.40
CA LEU A 62 4.55 -1.79 -11.98
C LEU A 62 4.12 -0.33 -11.80
N LEU A 63 2.98 -0.11 -11.15
CA LEU A 63 2.51 1.21 -10.77
C LEU A 63 3.07 1.57 -9.39
N TYR A 64 3.34 2.83 -9.15
CA TYR A 64 3.71 3.32 -7.82
C TYR A 64 3.39 4.81 -7.67
N ALA A 65 3.21 5.27 -6.43
CA ALA A 65 3.14 6.69 -6.12
C ALA A 65 4.57 7.21 -6.07
N GLY A 66 4.90 8.23 -6.87
CA GLY A 66 6.27 8.70 -6.99
C GLY A 66 6.40 10.20 -7.16
N THR A 67 7.51 10.74 -6.69
CA THR A 67 7.72 12.19 -6.64
C THR A 67 8.10 12.75 -8.01
N GLU A 68 7.38 13.76 -8.48
CA GLU A 68 7.75 14.55 -9.66
C GLU A 68 7.36 16.01 -9.48
N ASN A 69 8.30 16.91 -9.76
CA ASN A 69 8.10 18.36 -9.67
C ASN A 69 7.54 18.83 -8.29
N GLY A 70 7.91 18.13 -7.22
CA GLY A 70 7.50 18.46 -5.86
C GLY A 70 6.09 17.97 -5.47
N GLN A 71 5.43 17.17 -6.31
CA GLN A 71 4.16 16.51 -6.00
C GLN A 71 4.29 14.99 -6.09
N THR A 72 3.41 14.27 -5.39
CA THR A 72 3.28 12.83 -5.56
C THR A 72 2.33 12.54 -6.72
N GLU A 73 2.83 11.84 -7.73
CA GLU A 73 2.13 11.50 -8.96
C GLU A 73 2.08 9.97 -9.11
N ILE A 74 1.28 9.44 -10.04
CA ILE A 74 1.29 8.00 -10.35
C ILE A 74 2.26 7.70 -11.49
N LYS A 75 3.24 6.87 -11.18
CA LYS A 75 4.22 6.35 -12.12
C LYS A 75 3.84 4.96 -12.60
N SER A 76 4.21 4.66 -13.84
CA SER A 76 4.15 3.32 -14.43
C SER A 76 5.54 2.96 -14.94
N TYR A 77 6.09 1.87 -14.41
CA TYR A 77 7.32 1.27 -14.90
C TYR A 77 6.98 0.06 -15.78
N ASN A 78 7.32 0.15 -17.06
CA ASN A 78 7.20 -0.98 -17.97
C ASN A 78 8.34 -1.98 -17.72
N ILE A 79 7.99 -3.22 -17.36
CA ILE A 79 8.96 -4.23 -16.93
C ILE A 79 9.86 -4.67 -18.10
N ALA A 80 9.32 -4.74 -19.31
CA ALA A 80 10.04 -5.23 -20.49
C ALA A 80 11.00 -4.18 -21.09
N SER A 81 10.56 -2.93 -21.25
CA SER A 81 11.41 -1.84 -21.77
C SER A 81 12.29 -1.21 -20.69
N GLY A 82 11.94 -1.36 -19.42
CA GLY A 82 12.66 -0.78 -18.30
C GLY A 82 12.51 0.74 -18.19
N THR A 83 11.40 1.29 -18.67
CA THR A 83 11.11 2.74 -18.73
C THR A 83 10.01 3.13 -17.75
N THR A 84 10.18 4.27 -17.09
CA THR A 84 9.19 4.87 -16.19
C THR A 84 8.55 6.10 -16.85
N GLU A 85 7.23 6.23 -16.71
CA GLU A 85 6.49 7.44 -17.09
C GLU A 85 5.43 7.81 -16.05
N ARG A 86 5.01 9.09 -16.03
CA ARG A 86 3.81 9.51 -15.29
C ARG A 86 2.57 9.23 -16.11
N ILE A 87 1.55 8.63 -15.49
CA ILE A 87 0.32 8.23 -16.18
C ILE A 87 -0.93 9.03 -15.77
N ASN A 88 -0.91 9.77 -14.67
CA ASN A 88 -1.98 10.70 -14.31
C ASN A 88 -1.72 12.11 -14.89
N GLN A 89 -2.79 12.88 -15.05
CA GLN A 89 -2.68 14.33 -15.21
C GLN A 89 -2.33 14.94 -13.84
N PRO A 90 -1.42 15.93 -13.79
CA PRO A 90 -1.05 16.56 -12.53
C PRO A 90 -2.26 17.28 -11.96
N THR A 91 -2.48 17.11 -10.66
CA THR A 91 -3.53 17.82 -9.92
C THR A 91 -2.89 18.79 -8.94
N SER A 92 -3.70 19.63 -8.28
CA SER A 92 -3.20 20.53 -7.24
C SER A 92 -2.87 19.79 -5.93
N GLY A 93 -3.16 18.49 -5.86
CA GLY A 93 -2.91 17.62 -4.72
C GLY A 93 -1.92 16.52 -5.09
N GLY A 94 -1.93 15.43 -4.32
CA GLY A 94 -1.10 14.26 -4.60
C GLY A 94 -1.94 13.01 -4.87
N GLU A 95 -1.39 12.09 -5.65
CA GLU A 95 -1.96 10.79 -5.96
C GLU A 95 -1.17 9.65 -5.31
N TYR A 96 -1.89 8.71 -4.70
CA TYR A 96 -1.34 7.65 -3.84
C TYR A 96 -2.04 6.31 -4.08
N SER A 97 -1.43 5.23 -3.58
CA SER A 97 -2.01 3.86 -3.58
C SER A 97 -2.57 3.43 -4.95
N PRO A 98 -1.78 3.48 -6.04
CA PRO A 98 -2.27 3.12 -7.36
C PRO A 98 -2.55 1.62 -7.46
N LEU A 99 -3.64 1.24 -8.13
CA LEU A 99 -3.95 -0.15 -8.50
C LEU A 99 -4.46 -0.21 -9.93
N LEU A 100 -4.18 -1.32 -10.63
CA LEU A 100 -4.87 -1.63 -11.88
C LEU A 100 -6.39 -1.73 -11.61
N ALA A 101 -7.19 -1.04 -12.40
CA ALA A 101 -8.63 -1.15 -12.27
C ALA A 101 -9.11 -2.55 -12.71
N PRO A 102 -10.19 -3.11 -12.12
CA PRO A 102 -10.68 -4.45 -12.48
C PRO A 102 -11.12 -4.62 -13.94
N ASP A 103 -11.31 -3.53 -14.69
CA ASP A 103 -11.57 -3.56 -16.12
C ASP A 103 -10.33 -3.92 -16.96
N GLY A 104 -9.14 -3.90 -16.35
CA GLY A 104 -7.86 -4.17 -17.00
C GLY A 104 -7.40 -3.08 -17.98
N VAL A 105 -8.05 -1.92 -17.98
CA VAL A 105 -7.76 -0.83 -18.92
C VAL A 105 -7.18 0.36 -18.18
N GLY A 106 -7.89 0.89 -17.19
CA GLY A 106 -7.46 2.07 -16.43
C GLY A 106 -6.74 1.71 -15.14
N PHE A 107 -6.48 2.73 -14.32
CA PHE A 107 -5.98 2.55 -12.95
C PHE A 107 -6.80 3.38 -11.98
N THR A 108 -6.68 3.05 -10.71
CA THR A 108 -7.27 3.82 -9.61
C THR A 108 -6.19 4.35 -8.71
N ALA A 109 -6.44 5.49 -8.07
CA ALA A 109 -5.55 6.05 -7.06
C ALA A 109 -6.34 6.91 -6.06
N VAL A 110 -5.84 6.98 -4.84
CA VAL A 110 -6.32 7.93 -3.82
C VAL A 110 -5.74 9.30 -4.16
N ARG A 111 -6.60 10.30 -4.33
CA ARG A 111 -6.18 11.70 -4.44
C ARG A 111 -6.37 12.39 -3.10
N LEU A 112 -5.29 12.99 -2.60
CA LEU A 112 -5.29 13.91 -1.47
C LEU A 112 -5.36 15.33 -2.01
N ASP A 113 -6.46 16.03 -1.79
CA ASP A 113 -6.59 17.43 -2.22
C ASP A 113 -5.89 18.41 -1.25
N THR A 114 -5.83 19.68 -1.65
CA THR A 114 -5.17 20.75 -0.87
C THR A 114 -5.87 21.08 0.44
N THR A 115 -7.07 20.55 0.68
CA THR A 115 -7.81 20.70 1.94
C THR A 115 -7.55 19.54 2.91
N GLY A 116 -6.77 18.54 2.50
CA GLY A 116 -6.49 17.34 3.26
C GLY A 116 -7.49 16.20 3.02
N LEU A 117 -8.45 16.39 2.11
CA LEU A 117 -9.51 15.43 1.85
C LEU A 117 -9.04 14.36 0.86
N GLN A 118 -9.20 13.09 1.25
CA GLN A 118 -8.81 11.93 0.47
C GLN A 118 -10.01 11.32 -0.23
N ARG A 119 -9.88 11.01 -1.53
CA ARG A 119 -10.95 10.36 -2.30
C ARG A 119 -10.36 9.38 -3.30
N LEU A 120 -11.08 8.29 -3.56
CA LEU A 120 -10.70 7.31 -4.56
C LEU A 120 -11.15 7.74 -5.95
N TYR A 121 -10.23 7.78 -6.90
CA TYR A 121 -10.48 8.11 -8.31
C TYR A 121 -10.12 6.94 -9.22
N TYR A 122 -10.86 6.82 -10.32
CA TYR A 122 -10.50 6.05 -11.49
C TYR A 122 -9.95 6.99 -12.56
N TYR A 123 -8.89 6.55 -13.22
CA TYR A 123 -8.20 7.25 -14.29
C TYR A 123 -8.23 6.38 -15.55
N LYS A 124 -8.74 6.95 -16.64
CA LYS A 124 -8.59 6.36 -17.97
C LYS A 124 -7.16 6.58 -18.48
N ASN A 125 -6.73 5.74 -19.40
CA ASN A 125 -5.44 5.92 -20.09
C ASN A 125 -5.37 7.23 -20.91
N THR A 126 -6.51 7.87 -21.17
CA THR A 126 -6.59 9.20 -21.79
C THR A 126 -6.27 10.35 -20.83
N GLY A 127 -6.10 10.07 -19.54
CA GLY A 127 -5.86 11.06 -18.48
C GLY A 127 -7.14 11.63 -17.84
N GLU A 128 -8.32 11.31 -18.36
CA GLU A 128 -9.59 11.65 -17.71
C GLU A 128 -9.72 10.89 -16.39
N SER A 129 -10.22 11.57 -15.35
CA SER A 129 -10.48 10.95 -14.05
C SER A 129 -11.91 11.17 -13.57
N GLN A 130 -12.42 10.21 -12.81
CA GLN A 130 -13.73 10.28 -12.15
C GLN A 130 -13.61 9.76 -10.72
N GLN A 131 -14.31 10.40 -9.79
CA GLN A 131 -14.40 9.90 -8.43
C GLN A 131 -15.20 8.60 -8.42
N LEU A 132 -14.69 7.58 -7.72
CA LEU A 132 -15.32 6.25 -7.66
C LEU A 132 -16.31 6.10 -6.52
N ILE A 133 -15.98 6.70 -5.37
CA ILE A 133 -16.77 6.55 -4.14
C ILE A 133 -17.04 7.94 -3.59
N GLU A 134 -18.30 8.32 -3.55
CA GLU A 134 -18.77 9.54 -2.90
C GLU A 134 -18.77 9.34 -1.37
N ASP A 135 -18.49 10.41 -0.63
CA ASP A 135 -18.60 10.49 0.84
C ASP A 135 -17.67 9.62 1.71
N LEU A 136 -16.72 8.86 1.12
CA LEU A 136 -15.70 8.12 1.88
C LEU A 136 -14.29 8.70 1.70
N GLN A 137 -13.62 8.91 2.84
CA GLN A 137 -12.21 9.31 2.91
C GLN A 137 -11.27 8.10 2.81
N VAL A 138 -11.23 7.49 1.64
CA VAL A 138 -10.45 6.26 1.39
C VAL A 138 -8.95 6.56 1.45
N ALA A 139 -8.22 5.87 2.32
CA ALA A 139 -6.76 5.96 2.43
C ALA A 139 -6.05 4.79 1.73
N TYR A 140 -6.58 3.57 1.90
CA TYR A 140 -6.06 2.35 1.30
C TYR A 140 -7.22 1.45 0.86
N TYR A 141 -7.01 0.63 -0.16
CA TYR A 141 -8.07 -0.22 -0.70
C TYR A 141 -7.48 -1.38 -1.50
N ALA A 142 -8.29 -2.42 -1.69
CA ALA A 142 -8.03 -3.48 -2.65
C ALA A 142 -9.35 -4.02 -3.23
N PHE A 143 -9.34 -4.28 -4.54
CA PHE A 143 -10.49 -4.85 -5.22
C PHE A 143 -10.66 -6.33 -4.90
N TYR A 144 -11.88 -6.73 -4.57
CA TYR A 144 -12.29 -8.13 -4.62
C TYR A 144 -12.65 -8.52 -6.05
N ASP A 145 -13.48 -7.71 -6.69
CA ASP A 145 -13.90 -7.83 -8.08
C ASP A 145 -14.22 -6.45 -8.69
N LYS A 146 -14.86 -6.44 -9.87
CA LYS A 146 -15.24 -5.21 -10.58
C LYS A 146 -16.28 -4.33 -9.87
N ASN A 147 -17.01 -4.90 -8.90
CA ASN A 147 -18.14 -4.28 -8.23
C ASN A 147 -17.90 -4.10 -6.73
N THR A 148 -16.90 -4.78 -6.17
CA THR A 148 -16.70 -4.86 -4.73
C THR A 148 -15.25 -4.59 -4.36
N LEU A 149 -15.03 -3.77 -3.34
CA LEU A 149 -13.72 -3.59 -2.72
C LEU A 149 -13.79 -3.57 -1.20
N LEU A 150 -12.63 -3.76 -0.57
CA LEU A 150 -12.39 -3.38 0.81
C LEU A 150 -11.54 -2.11 0.82
N ALA A 151 -11.86 -1.18 1.72
CA ALA A 151 -11.13 0.06 1.92
C ALA A 151 -10.88 0.31 3.41
N SER A 152 -9.68 0.79 3.74
CA SER A 152 -9.42 1.46 5.02
C SER A 152 -9.73 2.94 4.82
N VAL A 153 -10.71 3.43 5.58
CA VAL A 153 -11.27 4.78 5.48
C VAL A 153 -10.91 5.56 6.74
N LEU A 154 -10.53 6.82 6.57
CA LEU A 154 -10.25 7.72 7.69
C LEU A 154 -11.53 7.96 8.51
N SER A 155 -11.42 7.70 9.81
CA SER A 155 -12.48 7.80 10.80
C SER A 155 -11.88 8.42 12.06
N ASP A 156 -12.04 9.74 12.21
CA ASP A 156 -11.36 10.55 13.23
C ASP A 156 -9.82 10.39 13.21
N ASP A 157 -9.25 9.75 14.23
CA ASP A 157 -7.81 9.51 14.40
C ASP A 157 -7.38 8.08 14.04
N ARG A 158 -8.27 7.28 13.45
CA ARG A 158 -8.01 5.88 13.06
C ARG A 158 -8.44 5.57 11.63
N LEU A 159 -8.13 4.35 11.20
CA LEU A 159 -8.67 3.75 9.99
C LEU A 159 -9.71 2.69 10.39
N ASP A 160 -10.83 2.68 9.67
CA ASP A 160 -11.86 1.65 9.78
C ASP A 160 -11.99 0.89 8.45
N LEU A 161 -12.19 -0.43 8.50
CA LEU A 161 -12.36 -1.26 7.32
C LEU A 161 -13.81 -1.18 6.86
N VAL A 162 -13.99 -0.80 5.60
CA VAL A 162 -15.28 -0.63 4.95
C VAL A 162 -15.37 -1.54 3.74
N LEU A 163 -16.46 -2.31 3.66
CA LEU A 163 -16.84 -3.06 2.47
C LEU A 163 -17.68 -2.14 1.57
N VAL A 164 -17.27 -1.98 0.32
CA VAL A 164 -17.95 -1.10 -0.65
C VAL A 164 -18.49 -1.92 -1.82
N ASP A 165 -19.77 -1.73 -2.15
CA ASP A 165 -20.43 -2.26 -3.35
C ASP A 165 -20.80 -1.10 -4.29
N TYR A 166 -20.09 -1.02 -5.41
CA TYR A 166 -20.30 -0.01 -6.46
C TYR A 166 -21.65 -0.12 -7.14
N THR A 167 -22.17 -1.34 -7.29
CA THR A 167 -23.44 -1.60 -7.98
C THR A 167 -24.61 -1.02 -7.17
N GLN A 168 -24.52 -1.15 -5.85
CA GLN A 168 -25.57 -0.69 -4.95
C GLN A 168 -25.36 0.73 -4.43
N LYS A 169 -24.17 1.31 -4.67
CA LYS A 169 -23.73 2.56 -4.03
C LYS A 169 -23.87 2.50 -2.51
N LYS A 170 -23.49 1.36 -1.94
CA LYS A 170 -23.57 1.10 -0.51
C LYS A 170 -22.20 0.74 0.03
N TRP A 171 -22.02 1.06 1.30
CA TRP A 171 -20.85 0.68 2.05
C TRP A 171 -21.24 0.39 3.49
N ASP A 172 -20.53 -0.56 4.09
CA ASP A 172 -20.73 -0.97 5.47
C ASP A 172 -19.37 -1.03 6.17
N THR A 173 -19.25 -0.37 7.32
CA THR A 173 -18.07 -0.54 8.19
C THR A 173 -18.14 -1.91 8.84
N ILE A 174 -17.15 -2.76 8.58
CA ILE A 174 -17.13 -4.14 9.06
C ILE A 174 -16.13 -4.38 10.18
N VAL A 175 -15.06 -3.57 10.28
CA VAL A 175 -14.05 -3.68 11.34
C VAL A 175 -13.55 -2.28 11.71
N LEU A 176 -13.35 -2.04 13.01
CA LEU A 176 -12.73 -0.82 13.51
C LEU A 176 -11.22 -1.01 13.69
N ASN A 177 -10.45 0.09 13.66
CA ASN A 177 -8.99 0.07 13.83
C ASN A 177 -8.27 -0.82 12.81
N SER A 178 -8.67 -0.74 11.54
CA SER A 178 -7.96 -1.43 10.47
C SER A 178 -6.56 -0.85 10.26
N GLY A 179 -5.67 -1.65 9.69
CA GLY A 179 -4.40 -1.17 9.18
C GLY A 179 -4.50 -0.79 7.70
N ARG A 180 -3.33 -0.52 7.11
CA ARG A 180 -3.24 -0.09 5.70
C ARG A 180 -3.15 -1.23 4.69
N SER A 181 -2.87 -2.45 5.14
CA SER A 181 -2.61 -3.58 4.24
C SER A 181 -3.86 -4.40 4.04
N ILE A 182 -4.35 -4.37 2.80
CA ILE A 182 -5.57 -5.05 2.35
C ILE A 182 -5.22 -5.74 1.04
N HIS A 183 -5.48 -7.04 0.95
CA HIS A 183 -5.08 -7.84 -0.20
C HIS A 183 -6.15 -8.86 -0.55
N LYS A 184 -6.33 -9.09 -1.86
CA LYS A 184 -7.03 -10.28 -2.33
C LYS A 184 -6.13 -11.49 -2.15
N ILE A 185 -6.67 -12.57 -1.58
CA ILE A 185 -5.92 -13.81 -1.42
C ILE A 185 -5.92 -14.55 -2.77
N PRO A 186 -4.75 -14.88 -3.35
CA PRO A 186 -4.65 -15.52 -4.66
C PRO A 186 -5.53 -16.77 -4.77
N ASN A 187 -6.17 -16.98 -5.91
CA ASN A 187 -6.96 -18.19 -6.21
C ASN A 187 -8.10 -18.53 -5.23
N THR A 188 -8.56 -17.57 -4.43
CA THR A 188 -9.68 -17.78 -3.49
C THR A 188 -10.82 -16.78 -3.70
N ARG A 189 -11.92 -16.99 -2.96
CA ARG A 189 -13.02 -16.04 -2.79
C ARG A 189 -12.85 -15.18 -1.54
N ALA A 190 -11.63 -15.05 -1.01
CA ALA A 190 -11.36 -14.34 0.23
C ALA A 190 -10.48 -13.10 0.00
N MET A 191 -10.64 -12.15 0.92
CA MET A 191 -9.76 -11.00 1.08
C MET A 191 -9.00 -11.16 2.40
N SER A 192 -7.98 -10.35 2.61
CA SER A 192 -7.22 -10.27 3.84
C SER A 192 -6.93 -8.83 4.18
N TYR A 193 -6.83 -8.53 5.46
CA TYR A 193 -6.65 -7.17 5.96
C TYR A 193 -5.94 -7.19 7.32
N THR A 194 -5.39 -6.04 7.72
CA THR A 194 -4.79 -5.88 9.06
C THR A 194 -5.72 -5.16 10.03
N VAL A 195 -5.58 -5.46 11.32
CA VAL A 195 -6.24 -4.77 12.45
C VAL A 195 -5.20 -4.44 13.51
N LEU A 196 -5.20 -3.21 14.01
CA LEU A 196 -4.35 -2.80 15.12
C LEU A 196 -4.86 -3.45 16.41
N ASN A 197 -4.02 -4.26 17.06
CA ASN A 197 -4.33 -4.95 18.30
C ASN A 197 -3.96 -4.10 19.54
N GLU A 198 -4.33 -4.58 20.73
CA GLU A 198 -4.14 -3.84 21.99
C GLU A 198 -2.66 -3.62 22.36
N ASP A 199 -1.77 -4.48 21.84
CA ASP A 199 -0.32 -4.38 22.03
C ASP A 199 0.34 -3.40 21.03
N GLY A 200 -0.43 -2.83 20.10
CA GLY A 200 0.04 -1.89 19.10
C GLY A 200 0.66 -2.55 17.87
N ASN A 201 0.53 -3.88 17.72
CA ASN A 201 0.91 -4.63 16.53
C ASN A 201 -0.29 -4.81 15.59
N TYR A 202 -0.05 -5.33 14.39
CA TYR A 202 -1.09 -5.58 13.41
C TYR A 202 -1.37 -7.07 13.25
N ASP A 203 -2.60 -7.47 13.51
CA ASP A 203 -3.11 -8.82 13.25
C ASP A 203 -3.56 -8.93 11.79
N ILE A 204 -3.24 -10.03 11.12
CA ILE A 204 -3.76 -10.36 9.79
C ILE A 204 -5.01 -11.23 9.94
N TYR A 205 -6.10 -10.79 9.32
CA TYR A 205 -7.34 -11.54 9.20
C TYR A 205 -7.62 -11.90 7.74
N GLN A 206 -8.22 -13.06 7.51
CA GLN A 206 -8.88 -13.43 6.27
C GLN A 206 -10.38 -13.15 6.39
N LEU A 207 -10.96 -12.46 5.41
CA LEU A 207 -12.40 -12.28 5.23
C LEU A 207 -12.92 -13.21 4.13
N ASP A 208 -13.82 -14.11 4.47
CA ASP A 208 -14.60 -14.83 3.47
C ASP A 208 -15.64 -13.87 2.85
N MET A 209 -15.59 -13.67 1.53
CA MET A 209 -16.46 -12.68 0.87
C MET A 209 -17.88 -13.21 0.62
N GLU A 210 -18.14 -14.48 0.84
CA GLU A 210 -19.45 -15.10 0.73
C GLU A 210 -20.17 -15.11 2.08
N THR A 211 -19.50 -15.56 3.14
CA THR A 211 -20.11 -15.62 4.49
C THR A 211 -19.98 -14.31 5.27
N ARG A 212 -19.03 -13.44 4.88
CA ARG A 212 -18.65 -12.21 5.61
C ARG A 212 -18.04 -12.47 6.98
N GLU A 213 -17.53 -13.69 7.21
CA GLU A 213 -16.84 -14.04 8.44
C GLU A 213 -15.33 -13.81 8.31
N SER A 214 -14.75 -13.31 9.40
CA SER A 214 -13.31 -13.08 9.50
C SER A 214 -12.63 -14.12 10.38
N PHE A 215 -11.46 -14.57 9.95
CA PHE A 215 -10.63 -15.56 10.64
C PHE A 215 -9.23 -15.01 10.84
N PHE A 216 -8.72 -15.09 12.07
CA PHE A 216 -7.34 -14.72 12.37
C PHE A 216 -6.35 -15.65 11.66
N ILE A 217 -5.30 -15.07 11.06
CA ILE A 217 -4.21 -15.81 10.42
C ILE A 217 -2.96 -15.81 11.31
N THR A 218 -2.43 -14.62 11.60
CA THR A 218 -1.19 -14.41 12.36
C THR A 218 -1.02 -12.94 12.74
N GLU A 219 -0.18 -12.67 13.74
CA GLU A 219 0.28 -11.31 14.07
C GLU A 219 1.50 -10.94 13.20
N LEU A 220 1.57 -9.69 12.75
CA LEU A 220 2.77 -9.13 12.12
C LEU A 220 3.84 -8.83 13.18
N PRO A 221 5.14 -9.01 12.86
CA PRO A 221 6.21 -8.60 13.74
C PRO A 221 6.12 -7.11 14.12
N ILE A 222 6.62 -6.78 15.31
CA ILE A 222 6.61 -5.41 15.85
C ILE A 222 7.12 -4.39 14.82
N GLY A 223 6.33 -3.33 14.61
CA GLY A 223 6.66 -2.23 13.70
C GLY A 223 6.40 -2.52 12.22
N ILE A 224 6.00 -3.74 11.85
CA ILE A 224 5.63 -4.10 10.48
C ILE A 224 4.13 -3.87 10.28
N GLN A 225 3.78 -3.26 9.15
CA GLN A 225 2.39 -3.03 8.78
C GLN A 225 2.02 -3.69 7.45
N ASP A 226 3.00 -4.02 6.61
CA ASP A 226 2.80 -4.48 5.24
C ASP A 226 3.28 -5.91 5.01
N TYR A 227 2.49 -6.63 4.22
CA TYR A 227 2.77 -7.97 3.75
C TYR A 227 2.22 -8.13 2.32
N ALA A 228 2.55 -9.26 1.69
CA ALA A 228 1.95 -9.68 0.43
C ALA A 228 1.69 -11.19 0.46
N TRP A 229 0.86 -11.68 -0.46
CA TRP A 229 0.67 -13.11 -0.68
C TRP A 229 1.61 -13.61 -1.78
N LEU A 230 2.38 -14.66 -1.49
CA LEU A 230 3.14 -15.42 -2.50
C LEU A 230 2.28 -16.48 -3.20
N SER A 231 1.33 -17.05 -2.47
CA SER A 231 0.34 -18.04 -2.94
C SER A 231 -0.92 -17.95 -2.09
N GLU A 232 -1.91 -18.82 -2.29
CA GLU A 232 -3.10 -18.92 -1.43
C GLU A 232 -2.80 -19.32 0.03
N SER A 233 -1.57 -19.75 0.35
CA SER A 233 -1.20 -20.30 1.66
C SER A 233 0.11 -19.74 2.23
N LYS A 234 0.79 -18.84 1.52
CA LYS A 234 2.06 -18.27 1.94
C LYS A 234 2.03 -16.76 1.87
N LEU A 235 2.32 -16.15 3.01
CA LEU A 235 2.54 -14.71 3.14
C LEU A 235 4.04 -14.41 3.03
N ILE A 236 4.36 -13.19 2.63
CA ILE A 236 5.71 -12.63 2.68
C ILE A 236 5.68 -11.22 3.24
N LEU A 237 6.69 -10.87 4.02
CA LEU A 237 6.94 -9.49 4.44
C LEU A 237 8.43 -9.16 4.32
N GLY A 238 8.72 -7.86 4.31
CA GLY A 238 10.06 -7.33 4.49
C GLY A 238 10.23 -6.76 5.90
N SER A 239 11.40 -6.95 6.48
CA SER A 239 11.82 -6.29 7.72
C SER A 239 13.31 -5.97 7.63
N THR A 240 13.66 -4.71 7.89
CA THR A 240 15.00 -4.15 7.65
C THR A 240 15.52 -4.41 6.24
N ASP A 241 16.33 -5.45 6.09
CA ASP A 241 17.05 -5.88 4.90
C ASP A 241 16.84 -7.38 4.63
N LYS A 242 15.76 -7.97 5.15
CA LYS A 242 15.45 -9.38 5.01
C LYS A 242 13.99 -9.59 4.64
N LEU A 243 13.73 -10.71 3.96
CA LEU A 243 12.39 -11.19 3.65
C LEU A 243 12.05 -12.38 4.53
N PHE A 244 10.79 -12.45 4.95
CA PHE A 244 10.27 -13.52 5.80
C PHE A 244 8.99 -14.10 5.20
N ILE A 245 8.82 -15.42 5.31
CA ILE A 245 7.63 -16.13 4.86
C ILE A 245 6.89 -16.71 6.05
N TYR A 246 5.57 -16.58 6.04
CA TYR A 246 4.67 -17.32 6.91
C TYR A 246 3.88 -18.32 6.07
N ASP A 247 3.98 -19.60 6.41
CA ASP A 247 3.24 -20.69 5.76
C ASP A 247 2.06 -21.07 6.66
N LEU A 248 0.83 -20.93 6.14
CA LEU A 248 -0.40 -21.23 6.88
C LEU A 248 -0.49 -22.70 7.31
N PHE A 249 0.23 -23.60 6.64
CA PHE A 249 0.33 -25.03 7.00
C PHE A 249 1.64 -25.38 7.71
N GLY A 250 2.45 -24.36 8.03
CA GLY A 250 3.75 -24.49 8.68
C GLY A 250 3.67 -24.60 10.20
N THR A 251 4.73 -24.12 10.86
CA THR A 251 4.89 -24.18 12.32
C THR A 251 4.21 -23.03 13.06
N GLY A 252 3.49 -22.15 12.36
CA GLY A 252 2.88 -20.96 12.95
C GLY A 252 3.87 -19.83 13.26
N GLU A 253 4.97 -19.72 12.49
CA GLU A 253 6.03 -18.73 12.72
C GLU A 253 6.51 -18.11 11.40
N TRP A 254 6.92 -16.84 11.44
CA TRP A 254 7.62 -16.16 10.35
C TRP A 254 9.05 -16.69 10.22
N LYS A 255 9.42 -17.22 9.05
CA LYS A 255 10.74 -17.80 8.79
C LYS A 255 11.54 -16.94 7.81
N PRO A 256 12.85 -16.75 8.02
CA PRO A 256 13.70 -16.09 7.04
C PRO A 256 13.59 -16.77 5.67
N ALA A 257 13.45 -15.96 4.62
CA ALA A 257 13.26 -16.43 3.24
C ALA A 257 14.36 -15.94 2.31
N ALA A 258 14.85 -14.71 2.49
CA ALA A 258 15.97 -14.16 1.74
C ALA A 258 16.68 -13.05 2.53
N ASP A 259 17.98 -12.91 2.29
CA ASP A 259 18.83 -11.86 2.86
C ASP A 259 19.20 -10.84 1.78
N LEU A 260 18.80 -9.58 1.99
CA LEU A 260 18.99 -8.45 1.08
C LEU A 260 20.03 -7.46 1.63
N SER A 261 20.84 -7.84 2.62
CA SER A 261 21.85 -6.98 3.27
C SER A 261 22.90 -6.41 2.29
N ASN A 262 23.14 -7.09 1.17
CA ASN A 262 24.03 -6.63 0.10
C ASN A 262 23.48 -5.43 -0.70
N TYR A 263 22.20 -5.06 -0.52
CA TYR A 263 21.54 -3.96 -1.25
C TYR A 263 21.41 -2.67 -0.42
N SER A 264 22.10 -2.58 0.71
CA SER A 264 22.17 -1.37 1.55
C SER A 264 20.82 -0.84 2.04
N PHE A 265 19.80 -1.70 2.14
CA PHE A 265 18.52 -1.34 2.75
C PHE A 265 18.69 -1.01 4.23
N GLN A 266 18.16 0.15 4.63
CA GLN A 266 17.93 0.52 6.01
C GLN A 266 16.62 -0.11 6.48
N ASN A 267 15.54 0.09 5.71
CA ASN A 267 14.22 -0.38 6.07
C ASN A 267 13.34 -0.63 4.85
N ILE A 268 12.83 -1.86 4.71
CA ILE A 268 11.78 -2.18 3.75
C ILE A 268 10.44 -1.75 4.34
N THR A 269 9.73 -0.86 3.66
CA THR A 269 8.50 -0.23 4.16
C THR A 269 7.23 -0.71 3.46
N ARG A 270 7.33 -1.23 2.23
CA ARG A 270 6.23 -1.82 1.45
C ARG A 270 6.72 -3.05 0.69
N ILE A 271 5.80 -3.96 0.40
CA ILE A 271 6.06 -5.16 -0.40
C ILE A 271 4.84 -5.49 -1.26
N THR A 272 5.07 -5.94 -2.49
CA THR A 272 4.03 -6.52 -3.34
C THR A 272 4.62 -7.65 -4.18
N VAL A 273 3.77 -8.60 -4.57
CA VAL A 273 4.13 -9.75 -5.42
C VAL A 273 3.21 -9.75 -6.63
N ASN A 274 3.72 -10.12 -7.81
CA ASN A 274 2.88 -10.23 -9.00
C ASN A 274 1.95 -11.44 -8.92
N ALA A 275 0.89 -11.47 -9.73
CA ALA A 275 -0.08 -12.56 -9.70
C ALA A 275 0.52 -13.96 -9.94
N GLY A 276 1.66 -14.03 -10.64
CA GLY A 276 2.38 -15.29 -10.90
C GLY A 276 3.33 -15.74 -9.78
N GLY A 277 3.57 -14.93 -8.75
CA GLY A 277 4.51 -15.28 -7.67
C GLY A 277 5.98 -15.32 -8.10
N THR A 278 6.34 -14.67 -9.20
CA THR A 278 7.69 -14.70 -9.81
C THR A 278 8.44 -13.39 -9.73
N LYS A 279 7.75 -12.29 -9.40
CA LYS A 279 8.33 -10.96 -9.24
C LYS A 279 7.85 -10.34 -7.95
N LEU A 280 8.75 -9.59 -7.33
CA LEU A 280 8.54 -8.90 -6.07
C LEU A 280 9.01 -7.47 -6.22
N ALA A 281 8.22 -6.52 -5.72
CA ALA A 281 8.62 -5.14 -5.62
C ALA A 281 8.55 -4.64 -4.17
N LEU A 282 9.51 -3.80 -3.80
CA LEU A 282 9.65 -3.21 -2.47
C LEU A 282 9.66 -1.70 -2.59
N ALA A 283 9.12 -1.02 -1.58
CA ALA A 283 9.57 0.35 -1.27
C ALA A 283 10.53 0.25 -0.08
N ALA A 284 11.72 0.86 -0.18
CA ALA A 284 12.71 0.78 0.88
C ALA A 284 13.52 2.06 1.04
N GLU A 285 13.90 2.34 2.28
CA GLU A 285 14.89 3.38 2.63
C GLU A 285 16.29 2.79 2.45
N LEU A 286 17.19 3.56 1.85
CA LEU A 286 18.60 3.23 1.76
C LEU A 286 19.37 3.79 2.94
N LYS A 287 20.40 3.06 3.39
CA LYS A 287 21.35 3.60 4.39
C LYS A 287 22.03 4.84 3.81
N THR A 288 21.99 5.94 4.57
CA THR A 288 22.81 7.12 4.25
C THR A 288 24.28 6.78 4.43
N GLU A 289 25.10 7.06 3.42
CA GLU A 289 26.57 6.99 3.49
C GLU A 289 27.17 7.99 4.47
#